data_AF-A0A644Z0D9-F1
#
_entry.id   AF-A0A644Z0D9-F1
#
_cell.length_a   1.000
_cell.length_b   1.000
_cell.length_c   1.000
_cell.angle_alpha   90.00
_cell.angle_beta   90.00
_cell.angle_gamma   90.00
#
_symmetry.space_group_name_H-M   'P 1'
#
loop_
_entity.id
_entity.type
_entity.pdbx_description
1 polymer ?
#
loop_
_entity_poly.entity_id
_entity_poly.type
_entity_poly.pdbx_seq_one_letter_code
_entity_poly.pdbx_strand_id
1 'polypeptide(L)'
;MLFDDCYFECTDDALCGTGVYVNCKLKLFSSKPFYATQGTGAVFLNCDFEVVTRERQYLTKVGSAVTMVDCRLHTVQSPLYVGWTQDPTPDLKCYQYNVSLNEKPLFINRLKPANTVDMTGKRVLDAYRLVHKGLVVYNTYNLLRGADEWDPLKNRKTIEMIGKATGKKYTAVATMLTVSPRHSELESGVSTQLLQAQVLLFGNLPTNAETVYWSLSPEDAQIARLKVKEDGSCEVSGHNDNDEAKTILVNASTESGLQGTAAIRILPRYLESPAFTNLPRIEWKEKGILTVRYELDLAGRADESLITWYRCTDAKGSNAIPVAVSRLNKPEQTYRLSPGDVGYYLMASVAPKHLRCRAGQTESVVCAQVIRTTDVSGRDFMTDFRNFPTNYQPKIIPGFWTVDGFKPADTAAFDWQPDPAGSWMYGSGVDGASGSWGLLQAAKGARLLYTPVADKCAGMVVSLQIDPCKTAGQGFGSATGQYLDLYIQFDTRTLTGYGLRIVRTTKYDKAVEFILMKFVNGVATPLAEPVASSCYRSTCSIRLAMEGNKLTAHAESNARTTDVTDHRILPMVDVSAVVEPLSFAGMGIQHTGSVGASASLLKEMKVEWK
;
A
#
# COMPACT_ATOMS: atom_id res chain seq x y z
N MET A 1 14.51 -23.83 12.10
CA MET A 1 15.54 -24.47 11.25
C MET A 1 16.91 -23.89 11.60
N LEU A 2 17.99 -24.64 11.38
CA LEU A 2 19.37 -24.18 11.59
C LEU A 2 20.14 -24.17 10.26
N PHE A 3 20.90 -23.12 10.03
CA PHE A 3 21.94 -23.02 9.01
C PHE A 3 23.26 -22.69 9.70
N ASP A 4 24.28 -23.52 9.52
CA ASP A 4 25.60 -23.35 10.14
C ASP A 4 26.67 -23.41 9.04
N ASP A 5 27.60 -22.47 9.04
CA ASP A 5 28.69 -22.35 8.06
C ASP A 5 28.23 -22.39 6.57
N CYS A 6 27.03 -21.85 6.28
CA CYS A 6 26.45 -21.83 4.94
C CYS A 6 26.81 -20.57 4.15
N TYR A 7 26.81 -20.69 2.81
CA TYR A 7 26.89 -19.55 1.88
C TYR A 7 25.56 -19.35 1.15
N PHE A 8 25.07 -18.11 1.11
CA PHE A 8 23.81 -17.74 0.45
C PHE A 8 24.01 -16.64 -0.60
N GLU A 9 23.36 -16.79 -1.75
CA GLU A 9 23.18 -15.75 -2.75
C GLU A 9 21.70 -15.38 -2.83
N CYS A 10 21.36 -14.15 -2.44
CA CYS A 10 19.98 -13.77 -2.17
C CYS A 10 19.51 -12.62 -3.06
N THR A 11 18.33 -12.81 -3.68
CA THR A 11 17.47 -11.73 -4.18
C THR A 11 16.30 -11.51 -3.21
N ASP A 12 15.19 -10.95 -3.70
CA ASP A 12 14.01 -10.70 -2.86
C ASP A 12 13.39 -12.03 -2.41
N ASP A 13 12.92 -12.06 -1.17
CA ASP A 13 12.13 -13.16 -0.59
C ASP A 13 12.84 -14.54 -0.58
N ALA A 14 14.19 -14.56 -0.58
CA ALA A 14 15.01 -15.76 -0.70
C ALA A 14 15.26 -16.55 0.60
N LEU A 15 15.15 -15.91 1.76
CA LEU A 15 15.56 -16.51 3.04
C LEU A 15 14.38 -17.09 3.85
N CYS A 16 14.66 -18.08 4.70
CA CYS A 16 13.66 -18.68 5.59
C CYS A 16 13.35 -17.78 6.81
N GLY A 17 12.08 -17.39 6.94
CA GLY A 17 11.59 -16.46 7.97
C GLY A 17 11.65 -16.92 9.45
N THR A 18 12.07 -18.15 9.76
CA THR A 18 12.23 -18.67 11.14
C THR A 18 13.56 -19.42 11.34
N GLY A 19 14.56 -19.09 10.51
CA GLY A 19 15.89 -19.70 10.59
C GLY A 19 16.77 -19.09 11.68
N VAL A 20 17.59 -19.94 12.32
CA VAL A 20 18.80 -19.53 13.05
C VAL A 20 19.98 -19.76 12.12
N TYR A 21 20.70 -18.69 11.80
CA TYR A 21 21.86 -18.68 10.91
C TYR A 21 23.10 -18.42 11.75
N VAL A 22 24.07 -19.34 11.73
CA VAL A 22 25.28 -19.30 12.54
C VAL A 22 26.47 -19.35 11.60
N ASN A 23 27.44 -18.45 11.78
CA ASN A 23 28.67 -18.39 10.97
C ASN A 23 28.44 -18.35 9.44
N CYS A 24 27.29 -17.86 9.00
CA CYS A 24 26.92 -17.88 7.58
C CYS A 24 27.49 -16.67 6.83
N LYS A 25 27.70 -16.84 5.53
CA LYS A 25 28.05 -15.76 4.60
C LYS A 25 26.90 -15.53 3.63
N LEU A 26 26.48 -14.28 3.46
CA LEU A 26 25.33 -13.91 2.64
C LEU A 26 25.71 -12.83 1.65
N LYS A 27 25.41 -13.02 0.37
CA LYS A 27 25.52 -11.99 -0.67
C LYS A 27 24.14 -11.52 -1.08
N LEU A 28 23.86 -10.23 -0.85
CA LEU A 28 22.56 -9.63 -1.10
C LEU A 28 22.58 -8.84 -2.41
N PHE A 29 21.90 -9.38 -3.43
CA PHE A 29 21.70 -8.75 -4.73
C PHE A 29 20.47 -7.83 -4.75
N SER A 30 19.59 -7.95 -3.76
CA SER A 30 18.41 -7.10 -3.59
C SER A 30 18.22 -6.64 -2.14
N SER A 31 17.32 -5.66 -1.95
CA SER A 31 17.21 -4.95 -0.69
C SER A 31 16.30 -5.62 0.34
N LYS A 32 15.64 -6.76 0.04
CA LYS A 32 14.63 -7.38 0.91
C LYS A 32 14.70 -8.92 0.85
N PRO A 33 15.71 -9.56 1.47
CA PRO A 33 15.86 -11.02 1.39
C PRO A 33 14.75 -11.81 2.09
N PHE A 34 13.91 -11.16 2.90
CA PHE A 34 12.67 -11.74 3.42
C PHE A 34 11.44 -10.99 2.90
N TYR A 35 10.40 -11.73 2.53
CA TYR A 35 9.05 -11.15 2.46
C TYR A 35 8.62 -10.70 3.86
N ALA A 36 8.62 -11.64 4.79
CA ALA A 36 8.42 -11.43 6.23
C ALA A 36 9.08 -12.58 6.99
N THR A 37 9.42 -12.36 8.26
CA THR A 37 9.70 -13.42 9.22
C THR A 37 8.41 -13.81 9.95
N GLN A 38 8.43 -14.95 10.65
CA GLN A 38 7.26 -15.43 11.40
C GLN A 38 7.61 -15.57 12.88
N GLY A 39 6.62 -15.33 13.75
CA GLY A 39 6.76 -15.58 15.17
C GLY A 39 7.92 -14.80 15.81
N THR A 40 8.79 -15.50 16.53
CA THR A 40 10.03 -14.95 17.12
C THR A 40 11.10 -14.53 16.12
N GLY A 41 10.83 -14.65 14.82
CA GLY A 41 11.66 -14.09 13.76
C GLY A 41 12.85 -14.95 13.35
N ALA A 42 13.68 -14.39 12.48
CA ALA A 42 14.96 -14.96 12.07
C ALA A 42 16.11 -14.42 12.94
N VAL A 43 17.12 -15.25 13.19
CA VAL A 43 18.27 -14.91 14.05
C VAL A 43 19.57 -15.13 13.28
N PHE A 44 20.43 -14.13 13.24
CA PHE A 44 21.78 -14.21 12.69
C PHE A 44 22.81 -14.08 13.80
N LEU A 45 23.68 -15.07 13.93
CA LEU A 45 24.78 -15.14 14.89
C LEU A 45 26.09 -15.28 14.14
N ASN A 46 27.00 -14.33 14.32
CA ASN A 46 28.30 -14.36 13.65
C ASN A 46 28.26 -14.43 12.11
N CYS A 47 27.30 -13.76 11.47
CA CYS A 47 27.18 -13.79 10.01
C CYS A 47 27.86 -12.60 9.30
N ASP A 48 28.39 -12.86 8.11
CA ASP A 48 28.96 -11.84 7.21
C ASP A 48 28.02 -11.58 6.02
N PHE A 49 27.78 -10.32 5.69
CA PHE A 49 26.90 -9.90 4.62
C PHE A 49 27.68 -9.07 3.59
N GLU A 50 27.76 -9.51 2.35
CA GLU A 50 28.16 -8.70 1.20
C GLU A 50 26.92 -8.05 0.59
N VAL A 51 26.79 -6.72 0.70
CA VAL A 51 25.63 -5.96 0.26
C VAL A 51 25.93 -5.24 -1.05
N VAL A 52 25.25 -5.66 -2.12
CA VAL A 52 25.44 -5.13 -3.48
C VAL A 52 24.42 -4.03 -3.81
N THR A 53 23.40 -3.84 -2.95
CA THR A 53 22.37 -2.82 -3.14
C THR A 53 22.92 -1.40 -2.98
N ARG A 54 22.20 -0.42 -3.52
CA ARG A 54 22.57 0.99 -3.49
C ARG A 54 21.66 1.77 -2.57
N GLU A 55 22.22 2.79 -1.92
CA GLU A 55 21.56 3.75 -1.01
C GLU A 55 20.88 3.16 0.23
N ARG A 56 20.08 2.09 0.08
CA ARG A 56 19.25 1.49 1.13
C ARG A 56 19.22 -0.04 1.03
N GLN A 57 19.55 -0.71 2.14
CA GLN A 57 19.34 -2.12 2.38
C GLN A 57 18.28 -2.31 3.47
N TYR A 58 17.33 -3.21 3.24
CA TYR A 58 16.38 -3.67 4.24
C TYR A 58 16.56 -5.17 4.50
N LEU A 59 15.96 -5.70 5.56
CA LEU A 59 15.98 -7.15 5.83
C LEU A 59 14.64 -7.77 5.42
N THR A 60 13.55 -7.08 5.71
CA THR A 60 12.18 -7.58 5.48
C THR A 60 11.39 -6.60 4.61
N LYS A 61 10.52 -7.12 3.74
CA LYS A 61 9.58 -6.33 2.97
C LYS A 61 8.41 -5.86 3.83
N VAL A 62 7.82 -6.77 4.61
CA VAL A 62 6.82 -6.49 5.63
C VAL A 62 7.49 -6.52 7.00
N GLY A 63 7.31 -5.45 7.78
CA GLY A 63 7.88 -5.31 9.12
C GLY A 63 7.60 -6.53 9.99
N SER A 64 8.67 -7.24 10.35
CA SER A 64 8.63 -8.48 11.12
C SER A 64 9.97 -8.68 11.84
N ALA A 65 9.96 -9.45 12.94
CA ALA A 65 11.08 -9.51 13.87
C ALA A 65 12.33 -10.14 13.25
N VAL A 66 13.48 -9.50 13.47
CA VAL A 66 14.80 -10.03 13.11
C VAL A 66 15.77 -9.73 14.24
N THR A 67 16.68 -10.67 14.50
CA THR A 67 17.77 -10.49 15.47
C THR A 67 19.12 -10.64 14.80
N MET A 68 20.04 -9.71 15.04
CA MET A 68 21.41 -9.77 14.54
C MET A 68 22.41 -9.61 15.68
N VAL A 69 23.27 -10.61 15.90
CA VAL A 69 24.27 -10.62 16.97
C VAL A 69 25.64 -10.91 16.38
N ASP A 70 26.61 -10.04 16.68
CA ASP A 70 27.95 -10.11 16.11
C ASP A 70 27.88 -10.26 14.59
N CYS A 71 27.30 -9.31 13.84
CA CYS A 71 27.16 -9.43 12.38
C CYS A 71 27.94 -8.32 11.65
N ARG A 72 28.58 -8.64 10.53
CA ARG A 72 29.34 -7.66 9.73
C ARG A 72 28.72 -7.51 8.35
N LEU A 73 28.41 -6.27 7.98
CA LEU A 73 27.96 -5.90 6.66
C LEU A 73 29.11 -5.21 5.91
N HIS A 74 29.31 -5.60 4.66
CA HIS A 74 30.33 -5.08 3.77
C HIS A 74 29.67 -4.57 2.50
N THR A 75 30.02 -3.37 2.06
CA THR A 75 29.54 -2.82 0.80
C THR A 75 30.56 -1.87 0.19
N VAL A 76 30.66 -1.91 -1.14
CA VAL A 76 31.37 -0.89 -1.93
C VAL A 76 30.51 0.35 -2.19
N GLN A 77 29.20 0.25 -1.96
CA GLN A 77 28.23 1.33 -2.18
C GLN A 77 28.13 2.15 -0.89
N SER A 78 28.85 3.27 -0.80
CA SER A 78 28.86 4.14 0.38
C SER A 78 28.43 5.57 0.01
N PRO A 79 27.52 6.21 0.78
CA PRO A 79 26.90 5.72 2.00
C PRO A 79 25.74 4.73 1.76
N LEU A 80 25.58 3.77 2.68
CA LEU A 80 24.45 2.82 2.69
C LEU A 80 23.64 2.99 3.98
N TYR A 81 22.33 3.21 3.83
CA TYR A 81 21.38 3.10 4.94
C TYR A 81 20.96 1.63 5.12
N VAL A 82 20.93 1.16 6.37
CA VAL A 82 20.44 -0.18 6.71
C VAL A 82 19.23 -0.05 7.64
N GLY A 83 18.10 -0.61 7.24
CA GLY A 83 16.87 -0.66 8.03
C GLY A 83 16.33 -2.09 8.17
N TRP A 84 15.41 -2.30 9.12
CA TRP A 84 14.75 -3.60 9.28
C TRP A 84 13.73 -3.85 8.16
N THR A 85 12.97 -2.82 7.82
CA THR A 85 11.97 -2.81 6.76
C THR A 85 11.84 -1.40 6.18
N GLN A 86 11.24 -1.29 5.00
CA GLN A 86 11.05 -0.01 4.32
C GLN A 86 10.03 0.88 5.03
N ASP A 87 8.91 0.28 5.45
CA ASP A 87 7.76 0.97 6.04
C ASP A 87 7.53 0.49 7.49
N PRO A 88 8.45 0.80 8.43
CA PRO A 88 8.36 0.30 9.79
C PRO A 88 7.21 0.95 10.56
N THR A 89 6.40 0.12 11.22
CA THR A 89 5.34 0.54 12.14
C THR A 89 5.86 0.66 13.57
N PRO A 90 5.20 1.43 14.47
CA PRO A 90 5.67 1.63 15.84
C PRO A 90 5.76 0.35 16.70
N ASP A 91 4.94 -0.66 16.40
CA ASP A 91 4.88 -1.95 17.09
C ASP A 91 6.07 -2.87 16.75
N LEU A 92 6.77 -2.64 15.63
CA LEU A 92 7.91 -3.46 15.24
C LEU A 92 9.04 -3.36 16.27
N LYS A 93 9.57 -4.52 16.66
CA LYS A 93 10.76 -4.65 17.51
C LYS A 93 11.70 -5.71 16.94
N CYS A 94 12.92 -5.29 16.62
CA CYS A 94 14.03 -6.11 16.18
C CYS A 94 15.20 -5.91 17.15
N TYR A 95 16.07 -6.92 17.26
CA TYR A 95 17.13 -6.92 18.26
C TYR A 95 18.50 -6.87 17.58
N GLN A 96 19.43 -6.10 18.15
CA GLN A 96 20.80 -6.08 17.66
C GLN A 96 21.83 -6.12 18.79
N TYR A 97 23.00 -6.67 18.48
CA TYR A 97 24.20 -6.53 19.29
C TYR A 97 25.43 -6.62 18.40
N ASN A 98 26.39 -5.71 18.60
CA ASN A 98 27.69 -5.73 17.92
C ASN A 98 27.58 -5.92 16.39
N VAL A 99 26.83 -5.03 15.73
CA VAL A 99 26.68 -5.02 14.27
C VAL A 99 27.58 -3.93 13.68
N SER A 100 28.23 -4.21 12.56
CA SER A 100 29.09 -3.24 11.86
C SER A 100 28.78 -3.13 10.37
N LEU A 101 29.02 -1.95 9.79
CA LEU A 101 29.04 -1.69 8.34
C LEU A 101 30.43 -1.18 7.95
N ASN A 102 31.13 -1.91 7.08
CA ASN A 102 32.51 -1.61 6.69
C ASN A 102 33.39 -1.35 7.92
N GLU A 103 33.38 -2.29 8.87
CA GLU A 103 34.13 -2.29 10.14
C GLU A 103 33.74 -1.20 11.15
N LYS A 104 32.81 -0.30 10.80
CA LYS A 104 32.32 0.73 11.72
C LYS A 104 31.05 0.26 12.42
N PRO A 105 30.85 0.58 13.72
CA PRO A 105 29.61 0.25 14.42
C PRO A 105 28.37 0.74 13.68
N LEU A 106 27.35 -0.12 13.58
CA LEU A 106 26.10 0.14 12.90
C LEU A 106 24.93 0.05 13.88
N PHE A 107 24.13 1.12 13.93
CA PHE A 107 22.80 1.09 14.51
C PHE A 107 21.77 0.93 13.39
N ILE A 108 21.16 -0.26 13.29
CA ILE A 108 20.19 -0.56 12.25
C ILE A 108 18.92 0.28 12.48
N ASN A 109 18.37 0.79 11.38
CA ASN A 109 17.15 1.58 11.35
C ASN A 109 17.25 2.92 12.11
N ARG A 110 18.40 3.62 11.97
CA ARG A 110 18.66 4.91 12.63
C ARG A 110 17.59 5.99 12.44
N LEU A 111 16.76 5.91 11.39
CA LEU A 111 15.67 6.86 11.14
C LEU A 111 14.44 6.59 12.03
N LYS A 112 14.25 5.37 12.53
CA LYS A 112 13.23 5.01 13.52
C LYS A 112 13.84 4.12 14.62
N PRO A 113 14.66 4.68 15.52
CA PRO A 113 15.44 3.91 16.48
C PRO A 113 14.58 3.12 17.48
N ALA A 114 13.33 3.54 17.73
CA ALA A 114 12.38 2.82 18.58
C ALA A 114 11.99 1.41 18.09
N ASN A 115 12.33 1.05 16.85
CA ASN A 115 12.16 -0.31 16.34
C ASN A 115 13.35 -1.23 16.64
N THR A 116 14.46 -0.69 17.14
CA THR A 116 15.70 -1.42 17.39
C THR A 116 15.97 -1.50 18.89
N VAL A 117 15.96 -2.71 19.43
CA VAL A 117 16.42 -3.01 20.78
C VAL A 117 17.91 -3.34 20.71
N ASP A 118 18.75 -2.37 21.07
CA ASP A 118 20.18 -2.64 21.33
C ASP A 118 20.31 -3.44 22.63
N MET A 119 20.90 -4.63 22.53
CA MET A 119 21.06 -5.55 23.65
C MET A 119 22.32 -5.30 24.49
N THR A 120 23.09 -4.26 24.19
CA THR A 120 24.27 -3.87 24.96
C THR A 120 23.92 -3.68 26.44
N GLY A 121 24.58 -4.47 27.31
CA GLY A 121 24.35 -4.43 28.77
C GLY A 121 23.03 -5.06 29.25
N LYS A 122 22.24 -5.67 28.36
CA LYS A 122 20.92 -6.26 28.71
C LYS A 122 21.00 -7.78 28.80
N ARG A 123 20.25 -8.37 29.73
CA ARG A 123 20.23 -9.84 29.95
C ARG A 123 19.61 -10.61 28.79
N VAL A 124 18.75 -10.00 27.99
CA VAL A 124 18.20 -10.62 26.78
C VAL A 124 19.30 -11.07 25.81
N LEU A 125 20.50 -10.46 25.85
CA LEU A 125 21.65 -10.94 25.07
C LEU A 125 22.03 -12.39 25.41
N ASP A 126 21.83 -12.82 26.65
CA ASP A 126 22.13 -14.18 27.11
C ASP A 126 21.33 -15.25 26.37
N ALA A 127 20.19 -14.87 25.75
CA ALA A 127 19.40 -15.76 24.91
C ALA A 127 20.12 -16.16 23.61
N TYR A 128 21.10 -15.35 23.17
CA TYR A 128 21.77 -15.46 21.89
C TYR A 128 23.28 -15.71 22.05
N ARG A 129 23.92 -15.05 23.01
CA ARG A 129 25.38 -14.97 23.13
C ARG A 129 25.82 -14.88 24.59
N LEU A 130 26.78 -15.72 24.95
CA LEU A 130 27.44 -15.74 26.26
C LEU A 130 28.94 -15.49 26.09
N VAL A 131 29.58 -14.97 27.14
CA VAL A 131 31.04 -14.91 27.25
C VAL A 131 31.48 -15.76 28.43
N HIS A 132 32.31 -16.76 28.18
CA HIS A 132 32.88 -17.61 29.22
C HIS A 132 34.39 -17.74 29.04
N LYS A 133 35.16 -17.35 30.06
CA LYS A 133 36.64 -17.37 30.03
C LYS A 133 37.24 -16.65 28.81
N GLY A 134 36.64 -15.52 28.42
CA GLY A 134 37.07 -14.72 27.26
C GLY A 134 36.64 -15.25 25.89
N LEU A 135 35.98 -16.41 25.83
CA LEU A 135 35.45 -16.98 24.59
C LEU A 135 33.96 -16.69 24.43
N VAL A 136 33.57 -16.41 23.19
CA VAL A 136 32.16 -16.24 22.81
C VAL A 136 31.53 -17.60 22.58
N VAL A 137 30.37 -17.83 23.19
CA VAL A 137 29.56 -19.04 22.98
C VAL A 137 28.17 -18.59 22.54
N TYR A 138 27.77 -19.00 21.33
CA TYR A 138 26.42 -18.74 20.82
C TYR A 138 25.43 -19.73 21.43
N ASN A 139 24.39 -19.21 22.08
CA ASN A 139 23.41 -19.99 22.85
C ASN A 139 22.35 -20.64 21.95
N THR A 140 22.83 -21.40 20.97
CA THR A 140 22.01 -22.08 19.96
C THR A 140 21.10 -23.13 20.58
N TYR A 141 21.48 -23.73 21.70
CA TYR A 141 20.60 -24.64 22.45
C TYR A 141 19.35 -23.92 23.00
N ASN A 142 19.48 -22.71 23.56
CA ASN A 142 18.31 -21.93 23.99
C ASN A 142 17.36 -21.61 22.83
N LEU A 143 17.92 -21.33 21.65
CA LEU A 143 17.15 -21.00 20.46
C LEU A 143 16.50 -22.24 19.84
N LEU A 144 17.17 -23.39 19.82
CA LEU A 144 16.74 -24.52 19.00
C LEU A 144 16.06 -25.65 19.76
N ARG A 145 16.20 -25.71 21.10
CA ARG A 145 15.74 -26.85 21.91
C ARG A 145 14.27 -27.21 21.74
N GLY A 146 13.41 -26.25 21.36
CA GLY A 146 11.97 -26.45 21.29
C GLY A 146 11.40 -27.13 22.54
N ALA A 147 10.41 -27.99 22.33
CA ALA A 147 9.89 -28.89 23.36
C ALA A 147 10.54 -30.30 23.31
N ASP A 148 11.31 -30.59 22.26
CA ASP A 148 11.91 -31.89 21.95
C ASP A 148 13.40 -31.98 22.28
N GLU A 149 13.96 -30.94 22.90
CA GLU A 149 15.38 -30.82 23.27
C GLU A 149 16.35 -30.84 22.08
N TRP A 150 15.90 -30.40 20.89
CA TRP A 150 16.72 -30.42 19.68
C TRP A 150 18.01 -29.59 19.82
N ASP A 151 19.17 -30.27 19.79
CA ASP A 151 20.50 -29.67 19.98
C ASP A 151 21.47 -30.10 18.86
N PRO A 152 21.27 -29.63 17.62
CA PRO A 152 22.05 -30.07 16.47
C PRO A 152 23.54 -29.72 16.56
N LEU A 153 23.91 -28.66 17.29
CA LEU A 153 25.30 -28.23 17.50
C LEU A 153 25.91 -28.76 18.80
N LYS A 154 25.19 -29.62 19.54
CA LYS A 154 25.65 -30.24 20.80
C LYS A 154 26.10 -29.21 21.84
N ASN A 155 25.46 -28.04 21.88
CA ASN A 155 25.84 -26.92 22.74
C ASN A 155 25.29 -27.05 24.17
N ARG A 156 24.31 -27.92 24.41
CA ARG A 156 23.64 -28.06 25.71
C ARG A 156 24.60 -28.16 26.89
N LYS A 157 25.55 -29.09 26.83
CA LYS A 157 26.49 -29.34 27.94
C LYS A 157 27.33 -28.10 28.27
N THR A 158 27.76 -27.37 27.25
CA THR A 158 28.51 -26.12 27.41
C THR A 158 27.64 -25.07 28.09
N ILE A 159 26.41 -24.86 27.61
CA ILE A 159 25.48 -23.89 28.18
C ILE A 159 25.13 -24.22 29.65
N GLU A 160 24.88 -25.49 29.96
CA GLU A 160 24.62 -25.93 31.34
C GLU A 160 25.85 -25.78 32.25
N MET A 161 27.06 -26.04 31.75
CA MET A 161 28.31 -25.82 32.48
C MET A 161 28.49 -24.34 32.81
N ILE A 162 28.30 -23.46 31.82
CA ILE A 162 28.39 -22.01 32.02
C ILE A 162 27.34 -21.57 33.05
N GLY A 163 26.11 -22.08 32.94
CA GLY A 163 25.04 -21.79 33.90
C GLY A 163 25.37 -22.19 35.33
N LYS A 164 25.96 -23.39 35.53
CA LYS A 164 26.44 -23.84 36.84
C LYS A 164 27.54 -22.94 37.38
N ALA A 165 28.48 -22.53 36.53
CA ALA A 165 29.59 -21.66 36.93
C ALA A 165 29.14 -20.24 37.31
N THR A 166 28.07 -19.72 36.69
CA THR A 166 27.57 -18.36 36.96
C THR A 166 26.36 -18.31 37.89
N GLY A 167 25.81 -19.46 38.29
CA GLY A 167 24.57 -19.55 39.06
C GLY A 167 23.32 -19.10 38.29
N LYS A 168 23.36 -19.09 36.95
CA LYS A 168 22.25 -18.63 36.09
C LYS A 168 21.74 -19.75 35.19
N LYS A 169 20.45 -19.68 34.82
CA LYS A 169 19.85 -20.60 33.86
C LYS A 169 19.80 -19.95 32.47
N TYR A 170 20.51 -20.54 31.52
CA TYR A 170 20.62 -20.04 30.14
C TYR A 170 19.85 -20.86 29.10
N THR A 171 19.14 -21.91 29.52
CA THR A 171 18.47 -22.86 28.61
C THR A 171 17.02 -22.50 28.33
N ALA A 172 16.51 -21.42 28.94
CA ALA A 172 15.12 -20.96 28.79
C ALA A 172 15.06 -19.43 28.97
N VAL A 173 15.94 -18.71 28.27
CA VAL A 173 15.96 -17.24 28.23
C VAL A 173 15.05 -16.79 27.09
N ALA A 174 14.11 -15.90 27.40
CA ALA A 174 13.17 -15.38 26.42
C ALA A 174 13.85 -14.50 25.37
N THR A 175 13.31 -14.53 24.16
CA THR A 175 13.85 -13.86 22.97
C THR A 175 12.96 -12.74 22.48
N MET A 176 11.68 -12.73 22.85
CA MET A 176 10.71 -11.75 22.35
C MET A 176 9.62 -11.43 23.39
N LEU A 177 9.15 -10.19 23.34
CA LEU A 177 7.94 -9.72 24.00
C LEU A 177 6.99 -9.18 22.93
N THR A 178 5.77 -9.71 22.87
CA THR A 178 4.72 -9.24 21.96
C THR A 178 3.57 -8.61 22.73
N VAL A 179 2.95 -7.58 22.15
CA VAL A 179 1.73 -6.95 22.68
C VAL A 179 0.60 -7.13 21.67
N SER A 180 -0.58 -7.52 22.16
CA SER A 180 -1.79 -7.68 21.35
C SER A 180 -3.00 -6.95 21.97
N PRO A 181 -3.85 -6.29 21.17
CA PRO A 181 -3.64 -5.98 19.75
C PRO A 181 -2.46 -4.99 19.54
N ARG A 182 -1.82 -5.06 18.36
CA ARG A 182 -0.69 -4.17 17.99
C ARG A 182 -1.16 -2.76 17.63
N HIS A 183 -2.36 -2.69 17.06
CA HIS A 183 -3.06 -1.46 16.72
C HIS A 183 -4.50 -1.57 17.20
N SER A 184 -5.00 -0.50 17.79
CA SER A 184 -6.41 -0.39 18.15
C SER A 184 -6.86 1.05 18.14
N GLU A 185 -8.17 1.24 18.27
CA GLU A 185 -8.81 2.53 18.40
C GLU A 185 -9.76 2.50 19.59
N LEU A 186 -9.82 3.60 20.36
CA LEU A 186 -10.78 3.77 21.43
C LEU A 186 -11.35 5.18 21.40
N GLU A 187 -12.61 5.30 21.81
CA GLU A 187 -13.31 6.56 22.04
C GLU A 187 -13.17 6.99 23.51
N SER A 188 -12.71 8.23 23.69
CA SER A 188 -12.49 8.84 25.00
C SER A 188 -13.75 8.87 25.85
N GLY A 189 -13.64 8.37 27.09
CA GLY A 189 -14.76 8.31 28.04
C GLY A 189 -15.87 7.30 27.70
N VAL A 190 -15.75 6.53 26.61
CA VAL A 190 -16.78 5.56 26.18
C VAL A 190 -16.24 4.13 26.19
N SER A 191 -15.02 3.93 25.71
CA SER A 191 -14.44 2.60 25.54
C SER A 191 -13.03 2.52 26.11
N THR A 192 -12.63 1.30 26.46
CA THR A 192 -11.27 0.96 26.89
C THR A 192 -10.70 -0.12 25.98
N GLN A 193 -9.38 -0.24 25.95
CA GLN A 193 -8.68 -1.31 25.26
C GLN A 193 -7.93 -2.18 26.25
N LEU A 194 -8.18 -3.49 26.22
CA LEU A 194 -7.34 -4.46 26.93
C LEU A 194 -6.15 -4.86 26.06
N LEU A 195 -4.93 -4.68 26.57
CA LEU A 195 -3.69 -5.15 25.97
C LEU A 195 -3.18 -6.37 26.71
N GLN A 196 -2.76 -7.38 25.96
CA GLN A 196 -2.12 -8.58 26.46
C GLN A 196 -0.66 -8.59 26.03
N ALA A 197 0.23 -8.90 26.96
CA ALA A 197 1.64 -9.12 26.70
C ALA A 197 1.95 -10.62 26.76
N GLN A 198 2.81 -11.09 25.86
CA GLN A 198 3.30 -12.46 25.87
C GLN A 198 4.82 -12.46 25.73
N VAL A 199 5.49 -13.05 26.72
CA VAL A 199 6.93 -13.31 26.69
C VAL A 199 7.15 -14.67 26.05
N LEU A 200 8.04 -14.72 25.06
CA LEU A 200 8.27 -15.90 24.23
C LEU A 200 9.72 -16.36 24.31
N LEU A 201 9.91 -17.67 24.51
CA LEU A 201 11.12 -18.35 24.07
C LEU A 201 11.12 -18.45 22.54
N PHE A 202 12.28 -18.71 21.94
CA PHE A 202 12.38 -18.90 20.50
C PHE A 202 11.47 -20.06 20.04
N GLY A 203 10.85 -19.91 18.86
CA GLY A 203 9.90 -20.90 18.34
C GLY A 203 8.47 -20.69 18.84
N ASN A 204 8.13 -19.50 19.33
CA ASN A 204 6.79 -19.09 19.77
C ASN A 204 6.27 -19.83 21.01
N LEU A 205 7.17 -20.27 21.90
CA LEU A 205 6.78 -20.94 23.13
C LEU A 205 6.55 -19.90 24.24
N PRO A 206 5.32 -19.76 24.76
CA PRO A 206 5.02 -18.81 25.84
C PRO A 206 5.74 -19.19 27.13
N THR A 207 6.12 -18.17 27.89
CA THR A 207 6.69 -18.34 29.24
C THR A 207 6.24 -17.22 30.17
N ASN A 208 6.10 -17.54 31.45
CA ASN A 208 5.78 -16.57 32.52
C ASN A 208 7.03 -16.23 33.35
N ALA A 209 8.23 -16.44 32.78
CA ALA A 209 9.50 -16.30 33.50
C ALA A 209 9.85 -14.84 33.84
N GLU A 210 9.15 -13.87 33.26
CA GLU A 210 9.46 -12.45 33.41
C GLU A 210 8.19 -11.63 33.65
N THR A 211 8.28 -10.68 34.59
CA THR A 211 7.25 -9.68 34.82
C THR A 211 7.28 -8.63 33.72
N VAL A 212 6.10 -8.25 33.22
CA VAL A 212 5.93 -7.20 32.22
C VAL A 212 5.55 -5.89 32.88
N TYR A 213 6.27 -4.82 32.53
CA TYR A 213 6.01 -3.46 32.97
C TYR A 213 5.47 -2.64 31.81
N TRP A 214 4.38 -1.93 32.08
CA TRP A 214 3.68 -1.09 31.11
C TRP A 214 3.97 0.38 31.36
N SER A 215 4.18 1.16 30.29
CA SER A 215 4.46 2.58 30.40
C SER A 215 3.91 3.39 29.22
N LEU A 216 3.71 4.67 29.49
CA LEU A 216 3.42 5.73 28.53
C LEU A 216 4.55 6.75 28.56
N SER A 217 4.74 7.48 27.46
CA SER A 217 5.51 8.72 27.52
C SER A 217 4.81 9.75 28.43
N PRO A 218 5.54 10.74 28.99
CA PRO A 218 4.90 11.82 29.75
C PRO A 218 3.84 12.58 28.97
N GLU A 219 3.97 12.69 27.64
CA GLU A 219 3.00 13.33 26.75
C GLU A 219 1.75 12.46 26.57
N ASP A 220 1.91 11.16 26.28
CA ASP A 220 0.78 10.24 26.12
C ASP A 220 0.00 10.07 27.43
N ALA A 221 0.70 10.11 28.57
CA ALA A 221 0.09 10.10 29.89
C ALA A 221 -0.77 11.34 30.16
N GLN A 222 -0.74 12.39 29.34
CA GLN A 222 -1.67 13.51 29.46
C GLN A 222 -3.06 13.20 28.90
N ILE A 223 -3.21 12.19 28.03
CA ILE A 223 -4.47 11.87 27.33
C ILE A 223 -4.89 10.41 27.47
N ALA A 224 -4.11 9.60 28.20
CA ALA A 224 -4.43 8.22 28.49
C ALA A 224 -4.06 7.81 29.92
N ARG A 225 -4.66 6.71 30.37
CA ARG A 225 -4.36 6.06 31.65
C ARG A 225 -4.17 4.56 31.42
N LEU A 226 -3.24 3.98 32.16
CA LEU A 226 -2.98 2.55 32.19
C LEU A 226 -3.46 1.97 33.53
N LYS A 227 -4.17 0.85 33.47
CA LYS A 227 -4.55 0.05 34.63
C LYS A 227 -4.09 -1.38 34.41
N VAL A 228 -3.01 -1.77 35.09
CA VAL A 228 -2.49 -3.14 35.04
C VAL A 228 -3.38 -4.04 35.89
N LYS A 229 -3.80 -5.18 35.34
CA LYS A 229 -4.61 -6.19 36.02
C LYS A 229 -3.73 -7.25 36.69
N GLU A 230 -4.32 -8.04 37.59
CA GLU A 230 -3.62 -9.09 38.34
C GLU A 230 -2.99 -10.16 37.43
N ASP A 231 -3.57 -10.40 36.26
CA ASP A 231 -3.05 -11.34 35.24
C ASP A 231 -1.90 -10.76 34.39
N GLY A 232 -1.47 -9.53 34.65
CA GLY A 232 -0.40 -8.84 33.92
C GLY A 232 -0.85 -8.14 32.64
N SER A 233 -2.13 -8.26 32.24
CA SER A 233 -2.71 -7.48 31.14
C SER A 233 -2.85 -6.00 31.53
N CYS A 234 -2.95 -5.12 30.53
CA CYS A 234 -3.08 -3.69 30.76
C CYS A 234 -4.33 -3.13 30.08
N GLU A 235 -5.23 -2.57 30.87
CA GLU A 235 -6.38 -1.83 30.35
C GLU A 235 -5.98 -0.37 30.12
N VAL A 236 -6.30 0.13 28.94
CA VAL A 236 -6.00 1.50 28.50
C VAL A 236 -7.31 2.25 28.33
N SER A 237 -7.41 3.42 28.91
CA SER A 237 -8.52 4.36 28.73
C SER A 237 -8.00 5.70 28.24
N GLY A 238 -8.74 6.34 27.33
CA GLY A 238 -8.41 7.67 26.83
C GLY A 238 -9.30 8.78 27.39
N HIS A 239 -8.72 9.97 27.49
CA HIS A 239 -9.38 11.23 27.78
C HIS A 239 -8.82 12.32 26.85
N ASN A 240 -9.23 12.27 25.58
CA ASN A 240 -8.92 13.28 24.59
C ASN A 240 -10.11 14.23 24.42
N ASP A 241 -9.98 15.43 25.01
CA ASP A 241 -10.99 16.49 24.93
C ASP A 241 -10.80 17.41 23.71
N ASN A 242 -9.77 17.17 22.90
CA ASN A 242 -9.54 17.93 21.67
C ASN A 242 -10.47 17.45 20.54
N ASP A 243 -10.43 18.14 19.42
CA ASP A 243 -11.18 17.76 18.25
C ASP A 243 -10.47 16.65 17.44
N GLU A 244 -9.15 16.61 17.41
CA GLU A 244 -8.40 15.63 16.63
C GLU A 244 -8.09 14.35 17.41
N ALA A 245 -8.12 13.21 16.71
CA ALA A 245 -7.64 11.94 17.24
C ALA A 245 -6.11 11.98 17.42
N LYS A 246 -5.62 11.38 18.52
CA LYS A 246 -4.18 11.28 18.81
C LYS A 246 -3.77 9.82 18.89
N THR A 247 -2.63 9.47 18.31
CA THR A 247 -2.06 8.12 18.45
C THR A 247 -1.05 8.13 19.58
N ILE A 248 -1.27 7.29 20.58
CA ILE A 248 -0.33 7.06 21.68
C ILE A 248 0.43 5.75 21.49
N LEU A 249 1.60 5.62 22.12
CA LEU A 249 2.37 4.38 22.16
C LEU A 249 2.36 3.80 23.57
N VAL A 250 1.73 2.64 23.74
CA VAL A 250 1.78 1.88 24.99
C VAL A 250 2.94 0.90 24.92
N ASN A 251 3.92 1.08 25.79
CA ASN A 251 5.12 0.25 25.79
C ASN A 251 5.04 -0.83 26.87
N ALA A 252 5.48 -2.02 26.53
CA ALA A 252 5.68 -3.14 27.44
C ALA A 252 7.17 -3.47 27.47
N SER A 253 7.70 -3.79 28.66
CA SER A 253 9.10 -4.13 28.85
C SER A 253 9.31 -5.13 29.97
N THR A 254 10.46 -5.79 29.98
CA THR A 254 10.90 -6.66 31.09
C THR A 254 12.27 -6.22 31.60
N GLU A 255 12.64 -6.68 32.80
CA GLU A 255 13.96 -6.42 33.38
C GLU A 255 15.11 -6.99 32.53
N SER A 256 14.87 -8.06 31.76
CA SER A 256 15.90 -8.62 30.90
C SER A 256 16.21 -7.73 29.70
N GLY A 257 15.32 -6.79 29.38
CA GLY A 257 15.46 -5.85 28.26
C GLY A 257 14.62 -6.18 27.04
N LEU A 258 13.65 -7.11 27.15
CA LEU A 258 12.64 -7.31 26.11
C LEU A 258 11.72 -6.10 26.01
N GLN A 259 11.26 -5.80 24.80
CA GLN A 259 10.39 -4.66 24.52
C GLN A 259 9.28 -5.04 23.54
N GLY A 260 8.10 -4.49 23.75
CA GLY A 260 6.94 -4.53 22.87
C GLY A 260 6.21 -3.19 22.90
N THR A 261 5.47 -2.88 21.83
CA THR A 261 4.71 -1.62 21.73
C THR A 261 3.37 -1.89 21.06
N ALA A 262 2.30 -1.26 21.55
CA ALA A 262 1.04 -1.11 20.84
C ALA A 262 0.80 0.37 20.50
N ALA A 263 0.29 0.64 19.31
CA ALA A 263 -0.13 1.97 18.91
C ALA A 263 -1.66 2.08 19.02
N ILE A 264 -2.14 2.96 19.90
CA ILE A 264 -3.57 3.13 20.15
C ILE A 264 -3.99 4.50 19.66
N ARG A 265 -4.97 4.55 18.74
CA ARG A 265 -5.60 5.78 18.29
C ARG A 265 -6.71 6.15 19.27
N ILE A 266 -6.54 7.26 19.99
CA ILE A 266 -7.51 7.81 20.93
C ILE A 266 -8.35 8.86 20.19
N LEU A 267 -9.57 8.45 19.85
CA LEU A 267 -10.58 9.36 19.33
C LEU A 267 -11.13 10.24 20.46
N PRO A 268 -11.45 11.50 20.18
CA PRO A 268 -12.31 12.25 21.08
C PRO A 268 -13.71 11.65 21.08
N ARG A 269 -14.50 12.04 22.07
CA ARG A 269 -15.91 11.62 22.13
C ARG A 269 -16.65 12.09 20.89
N TYR A 270 -17.36 11.16 20.25
CA TYR A 270 -18.24 11.46 19.13
C TYR A 270 -19.42 12.30 19.63
N LEU A 271 -19.77 13.28 18.80
CA LEU A 271 -20.92 14.15 18.97
C LEU A 271 -22.02 13.72 18.00
N GLU A 272 -23.23 14.23 18.23
CA GLU A 272 -24.30 14.12 17.25
C GLU A 272 -23.90 14.81 15.94
N SER A 273 -24.43 14.30 14.83
CA SER A 273 -24.21 14.93 13.53
C SER A 273 -24.81 16.34 13.49
N PRO A 274 -24.16 17.31 12.84
CA PRO A 274 -24.65 18.68 12.80
C PRO A 274 -25.99 18.74 12.06
N ALA A 275 -26.93 19.52 12.60
CA ALA A 275 -28.24 19.71 12.00
C ALA A 275 -28.17 20.69 10.82
N PHE A 276 -29.04 20.52 9.83
CA PHE A 276 -29.23 21.51 8.78
C PHE A 276 -29.93 22.74 9.34
N THR A 277 -29.27 23.90 9.25
CA THR A 277 -29.91 25.20 9.43
C THR A 277 -30.56 25.67 8.13
N ASN A 278 -30.04 25.22 6.98
CA ASN A 278 -30.66 25.35 5.67
C ASN A 278 -30.50 24.05 4.87
N LEU A 279 -31.62 23.52 4.36
CA LEU A 279 -31.64 22.30 3.58
C LEU A 279 -30.90 22.46 2.23
N PRO A 280 -30.36 21.35 1.67
CA PRO A 280 -29.67 21.37 0.38
C PRO A 280 -30.52 21.93 -0.76
N ARG A 281 -29.92 22.81 -1.57
CA ARG A 281 -30.46 23.30 -2.84
C ARG A 281 -29.38 23.34 -3.92
N ILE A 282 -29.73 23.03 -5.15
CA ILE A 282 -28.80 23.12 -6.29
C ILE A 282 -29.00 24.46 -7.00
N GLU A 283 -27.89 25.15 -7.26
CA GLU A 283 -27.84 26.42 -7.97
C GLU A 283 -26.78 26.37 -9.07
N TRP A 284 -26.97 27.20 -10.10
CA TRP A 284 -25.93 27.49 -11.07
C TRP A 284 -24.90 28.42 -10.47
N LYS A 285 -23.64 27.98 -10.41
CA LYS A 285 -22.53 28.86 -10.03
C LYS A 285 -22.12 29.71 -11.24
N GLU A 286 -21.98 29.05 -12.38
CA GLU A 286 -21.72 29.63 -13.70
C GLU A 286 -22.14 28.61 -14.77
N LYS A 287 -22.10 28.99 -16.05
CA LYS A 287 -22.46 28.09 -17.15
C LYS A 287 -21.60 26.81 -17.10
N GLY A 288 -22.24 25.65 -17.07
CA GLY A 288 -21.56 24.35 -17.01
C GLY A 288 -21.13 23.92 -15.60
N ILE A 289 -21.41 24.71 -14.55
CA ILE A 289 -21.02 24.39 -13.18
C ILE A 289 -22.19 24.58 -12.22
N LEU A 290 -22.58 23.48 -11.57
CA LEU A 290 -23.57 23.45 -10.50
C LEU A 290 -22.89 23.49 -9.13
N THR A 291 -23.58 24.05 -8.15
CA THR A 291 -23.20 23.95 -6.74
C THR A 291 -24.39 23.50 -5.92
N VAL A 292 -24.16 22.63 -4.93
CA VAL A 292 -25.14 22.37 -3.87
C VAL A 292 -24.83 23.31 -2.70
N ARG A 293 -25.83 24.09 -2.28
CA ARG A 293 -25.78 24.99 -1.13
C ARG A 293 -26.57 24.38 0.02
N TYR A 294 -26.02 24.40 1.21
CA TYR A 294 -26.67 24.03 2.46
C TYR A 294 -25.93 24.74 3.59
N GLU A 295 -26.54 24.78 4.78
CA GLU A 295 -25.87 25.29 5.98
C GLU A 295 -26.10 24.32 7.14
N LEU A 296 -25.08 24.21 7.98
CA LEU A 296 -25.02 23.30 9.12
C LEU A 296 -24.65 24.07 10.38
N ASP A 297 -25.23 23.68 11.52
CA ASP A 297 -24.70 24.09 12.81
C ASP A 297 -23.45 23.26 13.15
N LEU A 298 -22.28 23.77 12.74
CA LEU A 298 -20.99 23.09 12.93
C LEU A 298 -20.33 23.40 14.27
N ALA A 299 -20.91 24.30 15.07
CA ALA A 299 -20.32 24.80 16.32
C ALA A 299 -18.82 25.18 16.18
N GLY A 300 -18.47 25.85 15.07
CA GLY A 300 -17.10 26.30 14.77
C GLY A 300 -16.18 25.28 14.08
N ARG A 301 -16.66 24.06 13.80
CA ARG A 301 -15.87 23.02 13.10
C ARG A 301 -15.92 23.16 11.58
N ALA A 302 -14.96 22.54 10.91
CA ALA A 302 -14.98 22.42 9.46
C ALA A 302 -16.08 21.46 8.99
N ASP A 303 -16.69 21.80 7.85
CA ASP A 303 -17.62 20.92 7.16
C ASP A 303 -16.87 19.77 6.46
N GLU A 304 -17.22 18.55 6.83
CA GLU A 304 -16.69 17.32 6.23
C GLU A 304 -17.82 16.45 5.65
N SER A 305 -18.96 17.06 5.31
CA SER A 305 -20.14 16.41 4.74
C SER A 305 -19.81 15.52 3.54
N LEU A 306 -20.50 14.37 3.51
CA LEU A 306 -20.40 13.44 2.41
C LEU A 306 -21.44 13.83 1.37
N ILE A 307 -20.96 14.32 0.23
CA ILE A 307 -21.78 14.74 -0.90
C ILE A 307 -21.61 13.72 -2.01
N THR A 308 -22.72 13.25 -2.56
CA THR A 308 -22.72 12.45 -3.79
C THR A 308 -23.60 13.12 -4.83
N TRP A 309 -23.04 13.32 -6.02
CA TRP A 309 -23.78 13.75 -7.20
C TRP A 309 -24.21 12.54 -8.01
N TYR A 310 -25.44 12.58 -8.51
CA TYR A 310 -26.04 11.52 -9.30
C TYR A 310 -26.65 12.07 -10.58
N ARG A 311 -26.67 11.21 -11.60
CA ARG A 311 -27.59 11.37 -12.74
C ARG A 311 -28.83 10.53 -12.50
N CYS A 312 -29.99 11.14 -12.73
CA CYS A 312 -31.30 10.56 -12.53
C CYS A 312 -32.11 10.64 -13.83
N THR A 313 -33.01 9.69 -14.02
CA THR A 313 -33.84 9.61 -15.24
C THR A 313 -35.04 10.54 -15.23
N ASP A 314 -35.39 11.10 -14.08
CA ASP A 314 -36.53 12.01 -13.91
C ASP A 314 -36.29 13.06 -12.81
N ALA A 315 -37.20 14.05 -12.74
CA ALA A 315 -37.17 15.12 -11.75
C ALA A 315 -37.45 14.66 -10.30
N LYS A 316 -37.85 13.39 -10.09
CA LYS A 316 -38.06 12.80 -8.77
C LYS A 316 -36.80 12.12 -8.24
N GLY A 317 -35.74 12.03 -9.05
CA GLY A 317 -34.47 11.42 -8.66
C GLY A 317 -34.43 9.90 -8.89
N SER A 318 -35.34 9.33 -9.69
CA SER A 318 -35.36 7.88 -9.94
C SER A 318 -34.11 7.41 -10.68
N ASN A 319 -33.74 6.14 -10.46
CA ASN A 319 -32.61 5.46 -11.11
C ASN A 319 -31.27 6.22 -10.96
N ALA A 320 -31.03 6.80 -9.78
CA ALA A 320 -29.83 7.55 -9.48
C ALA A 320 -28.55 6.72 -9.65
N ILE A 321 -27.63 7.18 -10.50
CA ILE A 321 -26.29 6.60 -10.67
C ILE A 321 -25.25 7.63 -10.24
N PRO A 322 -24.35 7.31 -9.29
CA PRO A 322 -23.37 8.26 -8.80
C PRO A 322 -22.36 8.64 -9.89
N VAL A 323 -22.00 9.91 -9.94
CA VAL A 323 -21.06 10.49 -10.91
C VAL A 323 -19.96 11.33 -10.28
N ALA A 324 -20.13 11.77 -9.02
CA ALA A 324 -19.06 12.36 -8.22
C ALA A 324 -19.32 12.15 -6.72
N VAL A 325 -18.26 11.99 -5.92
CA VAL A 325 -18.34 11.78 -4.47
C VAL A 325 -17.32 12.62 -3.71
N SER A 326 -17.65 13.02 -2.47
CA SER A 326 -16.68 13.57 -1.50
C SER A 326 -15.55 12.57 -1.23
N ARG A 327 -14.32 13.08 -1.11
CA ARG A 327 -13.15 12.32 -0.61
C ARG A 327 -12.30 13.17 0.32
N LEU A 328 -11.47 12.53 1.13
CA LEU A 328 -10.47 13.19 1.97
C LEU A 328 -11.07 14.23 2.92
N ASN A 329 -12.26 13.95 3.47
CA ASN A 329 -13.02 14.88 4.31
C ASN A 329 -13.31 16.24 3.65
N LYS A 330 -13.30 16.31 2.32
CA LYS A 330 -13.65 17.52 1.56
C LYS A 330 -15.01 17.33 0.88
N PRO A 331 -16.02 18.12 1.25
CA PRO A 331 -17.32 18.10 0.60
C PRO A 331 -17.23 18.42 -0.90
N GLU A 332 -17.77 17.55 -1.77
CA GLU A 332 -17.81 17.78 -3.22
C GLU A 332 -18.98 18.71 -3.58
N GLN A 333 -18.92 19.98 -3.13
CA GLN A 333 -20.03 20.94 -3.25
C GLN A 333 -20.27 21.44 -4.69
N THR A 334 -19.30 21.29 -5.58
CA THR A 334 -19.35 21.78 -6.96
C THR A 334 -19.30 20.62 -7.93
N TYR A 335 -20.13 20.66 -8.98
CA TYR A 335 -20.14 19.67 -10.06
C TYR A 335 -19.99 20.36 -11.40
N ARG A 336 -18.98 19.95 -12.18
CA ARG A 336 -18.77 20.40 -13.55
C ARG A 336 -19.52 19.48 -14.51
N LEU A 337 -20.44 20.04 -15.28
CA LEU A 337 -21.20 19.30 -16.27
C LEU A 337 -20.30 18.85 -17.43
N SER A 338 -20.63 17.68 -17.96
CA SER A 338 -20.01 17.04 -19.11
C SER A 338 -21.07 16.72 -20.17
N PRO A 339 -20.69 16.42 -21.43
CA PRO A 339 -21.63 15.94 -22.44
C PRO A 339 -22.45 14.72 -22.00
N GLY A 340 -21.93 13.91 -21.07
CA GLY A 340 -22.63 12.75 -20.48
C GLY A 340 -23.82 13.10 -19.59
N ASP A 341 -23.95 14.36 -19.17
CA ASP A 341 -25.04 14.83 -18.32
C ASP A 341 -26.30 15.23 -19.11
N VAL A 342 -26.15 15.50 -20.41
CA VAL A 342 -27.26 15.93 -21.28
C VAL A 342 -28.35 14.86 -21.30
N GLY A 343 -29.59 15.28 -21.06
CA GLY A 343 -30.75 14.39 -20.98
C GLY A 343 -31.02 13.79 -19.61
N TYR A 344 -30.17 14.05 -18.60
CA TYR A 344 -30.37 13.63 -17.22
C TYR A 344 -30.78 14.79 -16.30
N TYR A 345 -31.41 14.43 -15.19
CA TYR A 345 -31.58 15.31 -14.03
C TYR A 345 -30.41 15.09 -13.08
N LEU A 346 -29.87 16.16 -12.51
CA LEU A 346 -28.78 16.08 -11.53
C LEU A 346 -29.37 16.08 -10.12
N MET A 347 -28.91 15.16 -9.28
CA MET A 347 -29.26 15.09 -7.87
C MET A 347 -28.00 15.22 -7.01
N ALA A 348 -28.08 15.97 -5.92
CA ALA A 348 -27.06 16.04 -4.89
C ALA A 348 -27.65 15.52 -3.59
N SER A 349 -26.97 14.54 -2.98
CA SER A 349 -27.27 14.05 -1.64
C SER A 349 -26.20 14.51 -0.68
N VAL A 350 -26.58 15.11 0.45
CA VAL A 350 -25.68 15.65 1.47
C VAL A 350 -25.94 14.92 2.79
N ALA A 351 -24.94 14.19 3.28
CA ALA A 351 -24.95 13.65 4.63
C ALA A 351 -24.07 14.55 5.53
N PRO A 352 -24.67 15.24 6.51
CA PRO A 352 -23.98 16.25 7.30
C PRO A 352 -22.92 15.62 8.20
N LYS A 353 -21.71 16.16 8.20
CA LYS A 353 -20.59 15.62 8.97
C LYS A 353 -19.57 16.70 9.34
N HIS A 354 -18.94 16.54 10.50
CA HIS A 354 -17.65 17.13 10.83
C HIS A 354 -16.73 16.04 11.42
N LEU A 355 -15.51 16.40 11.77
CA LEU A 355 -14.45 15.48 12.23
C LEU A 355 -14.78 14.66 13.51
N ARG A 356 -15.82 15.05 14.26
CA ARG A 356 -16.26 14.47 15.55
C ARG A 356 -17.61 13.79 15.50
N CYS A 357 -18.16 13.52 14.33
CA CYS A 357 -19.42 12.79 14.23
C CYS A 357 -19.34 11.75 13.12
N ARG A 358 -20.24 10.77 13.19
CA ARG A 358 -20.58 9.98 12.01
C ARG A 358 -21.43 10.84 11.07
N ALA A 359 -21.52 10.43 9.81
CA ALA A 359 -22.41 11.11 8.86
C ALA A 359 -23.86 11.02 9.35
N GLY A 360 -24.56 12.14 9.37
CA GLY A 360 -25.94 12.23 9.79
C GLY A 360 -26.93 11.78 8.72
N GLN A 361 -28.21 12.05 8.97
CA GLN A 361 -29.29 11.78 8.02
C GLN A 361 -29.06 12.53 6.70
N THR A 362 -29.16 11.80 5.60
CA THR A 362 -28.93 12.35 4.26
C THR A 362 -30.15 13.11 3.77
N GLU A 363 -29.93 14.33 3.27
CA GLU A 363 -30.92 15.12 2.55
C GLU A 363 -30.54 15.19 1.07
N SER A 364 -31.54 15.08 0.19
CA SER A 364 -31.31 15.06 -1.27
C SER A 364 -32.14 16.10 -1.99
N VAL A 365 -31.55 16.70 -3.02
CA VAL A 365 -32.21 17.67 -3.89
C VAL A 365 -31.92 17.33 -5.35
N VAL A 366 -32.95 17.44 -6.19
CA VAL A 366 -32.88 17.19 -7.64
C VAL A 366 -33.10 18.50 -8.38
N CYS A 367 -32.34 18.73 -9.45
CA CYS A 367 -32.61 19.83 -10.37
C CYS A 367 -34.04 19.74 -10.90
N ALA A 368 -34.75 20.86 -10.97
CA ALA A 368 -36.10 20.89 -11.54
C ALA A 368 -36.11 20.65 -13.06
N GLN A 369 -35.00 20.92 -13.74
CA GLN A 369 -34.87 20.83 -15.19
C GLN A 369 -33.80 19.81 -15.58
N VAL A 370 -34.07 19.12 -16.69
CA VAL A 370 -33.10 18.26 -17.37
C VAL A 370 -31.95 19.10 -17.92
N ILE A 371 -30.73 18.57 -17.87
CA ILE A 371 -29.55 19.23 -18.46
C ILE A 371 -29.65 19.19 -19.98
N ARG A 372 -29.45 20.36 -20.60
CA ARG A 372 -29.53 20.56 -22.04
C ARG A 372 -28.14 20.69 -22.64
N THR A 373 -28.04 20.48 -23.95
CA THR A 373 -26.80 20.70 -24.71
C THR A 373 -26.26 22.13 -24.58
N THR A 374 -27.14 23.12 -24.37
CA THR A 374 -26.75 24.51 -24.16
C THR A 374 -26.04 24.77 -22.83
N ASP A 375 -26.16 23.85 -21.87
CA ASP A 375 -25.70 24.04 -20.50
C ASP A 375 -24.27 23.54 -20.28
N VAL A 376 -23.80 22.64 -21.15
CA VAL A 376 -22.45 22.06 -21.12
C VAL A 376 -21.48 22.89 -21.93
N SER A 377 -20.20 22.88 -21.55
CA SER A 377 -19.11 23.54 -22.28
C SER A 377 -18.03 22.52 -22.67
N GLY A 378 -17.59 22.59 -23.93
CA GLY A 378 -16.55 21.71 -24.47
C GLY A 378 -17.03 20.30 -24.84
N ARG A 379 -16.14 19.55 -25.49
CA ARG A 379 -16.33 18.14 -25.83
C ARG A 379 -15.37 17.21 -25.09
N ASP A 380 -14.30 17.76 -24.54
CA ASP A 380 -13.25 17.00 -23.87
C ASP A 380 -13.69 16.47 -22.51
N PHE A 381 -13.06 15.38 -22.08
CA PHE A 381 -13.27 14.79 -20.77
C PHE A 381 -11.96 14.84 -19.99
N MET A 382 -12.04 15.24 -18.72
CA MET A 382 -10.88 15.29 -17.83
C MET A 382 -11.28 14.85 -16.43
N THR A 383 -10.45 14.03 -15.78
CA THR A 383 -10.62 13.63 -14.39
C THR A 383 -9.27 13.48 -13.71
N ASP A 384 -9.17 13.95 -12.47
CA ASP A 384 -8.07 13.64 -11.53
C ASP A 384 -8.39 12.42 -10.65
N PHE A 385 -9.51 11.75 -10.97
CA PHE A 385 -10.15 10.67 -10.23
C PHE A 385 -10.48 10.94 -8.75
N ARG A 386 -10.24 12.15 -8.23
CA ARG A 386 -10.43 12.47 -6.81
C ARG A 386 -11.86 12.23 -6.38
N ASN A 387 -12.82 12.68 -7.17
CA ASN A 387 -14.24 12.52 -6.88
C ASN A 387 -14.86 11.31 -7.60
N PHE A 388 -14.06 10.42 -8.17
CA PHE A 388 -14.58 9.28 -8.95
C PHE A 388 -15.35 8.28 -8.07
N PRO A 389 -16.60 7.93 -8.42
CA PRO A 389 -17.35 6.87 -7.75
C PRO A 389 -16.75 5.50 -8.04
N THR A 390 -16.38 4.76 -6.99
CA THR A 390 -15.78 3.42 -7.12
C THR A 390 -16.80 2.29 -6.97
N ASN A 391 -18.09 2.62 -6.93
CA ASN A 391 -19.17 1.65 -6.81
C ASN A 391 -19.26 0.79 -8.08
N TYR A 392 -19.59 -0.49 -7.88
CA TYR A 392 -19.87 -1.40 -8.99
C TYR A 392 -20.98 -0.86 -9.89
N GLN A 393 -20.67 -0.63 -11.16
CA GLN A 393 -21.61 -0.22 -12.19
C GLN A 393 -21.30 -1.00 -13.46
N PRO A 394 -21.84 -2.22 -13.64
CA PRO A 394 -21.53 -3.07 -14.79
C PRO A 394 -22.29 -2.66 -16.06
N LYS A 395 -23.28 -1.78 -15.96
CA LYS A 395 -24.10 -1.42 -17.11
C LYS A 395 -23.30 -0.54 -18.06
N ILE A 396 -23.38 -0.86 -19.35
CA ILE A 396 -22.82 -0.05 -20.43
C ILE A 396 -23.87 0.97 -20.84
N ILE A 397 -23.73 2.20 -20.34
CA ILE A 397 -24.70 3.29 -20.54
C ILE A 397 -23.98 4.47 -21.19
N PRO A 398 -24.49 5.04 -22.30
CA PRO A 398 -23.93 6.25 -22.88
C PRO A 398 -23.86 7.41 -21.87
N GLY A 399 -22.71 8.06 -21.81
CA GLY A 399 -22.34 9.10 -20.84
C GLY A 399 -21.69 8.58 -19.56
N PHE A 400 -21.68 7.27 -19.29
CA PHE A 400 -21.21 6.69 -18.02
C PHE A 400 -19.94 5.87 -18.15
N TRP A 401 -19.29 5.71 -17.00
CA TRP A 401 -18.27 4.70 -16.76
C TRP A 401 -18.93 3.38 -16.38
N THR A 402 -18.54 2.31 -17.06
CA THR A 402 -18.65 0.95 -16.54
C THR A 402 -17.48 0.72 -15.58
N VAL A 403 -17.80 0.38 -14.34
CA VAL A 403 -16.84 0.16 -13.25
C VAL A 403 -17.01 -1.26 -12.76
N ASP A 404 -16.08 -2.13 -13.13
CA ASP A 404 -16.14 -3.55 -12.82
C ASP A 404 -14.75 -4.23 -12.79
N GLY A 405 -14.79 -5.55 -12.76
CA GLY A 405 -13.63 -6.43 -12.84
C GLY A 405 -13.89 -7.52 -13.87
N PHE A 406 -12.92 -7.75 -14.74
CA PHE A 406 -13.02 -8.65 -15.87
C PHE A 406 -11.74 -9.46 -16.01
N LYS A 407 -11.87 -10.74 -16.39
CA LYS A 407 -10.75 -11.63 -16.70
C LYS A 407 -10.63 -11.78 -18.23
N PRO A 408 -9.63 -11.14 -18.86
CA PRO A 408 -9.41 -11.27 -20.30
C PRO A 408 -9.02 -12.70 -20.69
N ALA A 409 -9.47 -13.15 -21.88
CA ALA A 409 -9.31 -14.52 -22.35
C ALA A 409 -7.84 -14.95 -22.52
N ASP A 410 -6.97 -14.02 -22.90
CA ASP A 410 -5.52 -14.21 -23.02
C ASP A 410 -4.81 -14.41 -21.67
N THR A 411 -5.52 -14.25 -20.55
CA THR A 411 -5.03 -14.57 -19.20
C THR A 411 -5.62 -15.87 -18.64
N ALA A 412 -6.38 -16.63 -19.44
CA ALA A 412 -7.09 -17.83 -18.98
C ALA A 412 -6.17 -18.89 -18.37
N ALA A 413 -4.92 -19.00 -18.85
CA ALA A 413 -3.93 -19.95 -18.34
C ALA A 413 -3.44 -19.65 -16.90
N PHE A 414 -3.71 -18.45 -16.37
CA PHE A 414 -3.26 -18.05 -15.04
C PHE A 414 -4.37 -18.18 -14.01
N ASP A 415 -4.03 -18.72 -12.84
CA ASP A 415 -4.97 -18.94 -11.74
C ASP A 415 -5.23 -17.64 -10.95
N TRP A 416 -6.35 -17.00 -11.26
CA TRP A 416 -6.91 -15.86 -10.55
C TRP A 416 -8.35 -15.61 -10.99
N GLN A 417 -9.13 -14.92 -10.15
CA GLN A 417 -10.49 -14.50 -10.44
C GLN A 417 -10.63 -12.99 -10.22
N PRO A 418 -11.46 -12.29 -11.01
CA PRO A 418 -11.75 -10.89 -10.78
C PRO A 418 -12.66 -10.72 -9.55
N ASP A 419 -12.56 -9.57 -8.90
CA ASP A 419 -13.57 -9.09 -7.94
C ASP A 419 -14.26 -7.87 -8.57
N PRO A 420 -15.42 -8.05 -9.24
CA PRO A 420 -16.07 -6.96 -9.93
C PRO A 420 -16.52 -5.82 -9.03
N ALA A 421 -16.88 -6.11 -7.78
CA ALA A 421 -17.41 -5.11 -6.87
C ALA A 421 -16.32 -4.35 -6.10
N GLY A 422 -15.18 -5.01 -5.84
CA GLY A 422 -14.03 -4.45 -5.15
C GLY A 422 -12.86 -4.07 -6.07
N SER A 423 -13.10 -3.81 -7.35
CA SER A 423 -12.02 -3.62 -8.34
C SER A 423 -11.24 -2.32 -8.20
N TRP A 424 -11.83 -1.26 -7.67
CA TRP A 424 -11.21 0.07 -7.59
C TRP A 424 -11.38 0.70 -6.21
N MET A 425 -10.36 1.44 -5.79
CA MET A 425 -10.41 2.26 -4.58
C MET A 425 -9.68 3.58 -4.80
N TYR A 426 -10.17 4.66 -4.18
CA TYR A 426 -9.40 5.91 -4.10
C TYR A 426 -8.54 5.89 -2.84
N GLY A 427 -7.23 6.10 -2.97
CA GLY A 427 -6.32 5.97 -1.83
C GLY A 427 -4.89 6.44 -2.10
N SER A 428 -4.05 6.27 -1.09
CA SER A 428 -2.61 6.56 -1.17
C SER A 428 -1.87 5.39 -1.81
N GLY A 429 -0.94 5.71 -2.71
CA GLY A 429 0.00 4.74 -3.26
C GLY A 429 1.03 4.26 -2.23
N VAL A 430 1.73 3.18 -2.57
CA VAL A 430 2.82 2.59 -1.76
C VAL A 430 4.10 2.50 -2.59
N ASP A 431 5.23 2.26 -1.94
CA ASP A 431 6.53 2.08 -2.59
C ASP A 431 6.83 3.24 -3.57
N GLY A 432 6.90 2.95 -4.88
CA GLY A 432 7.12 3.95 -5.92
C GLY A 432 6.09 5.07 -5.91
N ALA A 433 4.82 4.74 -5.65
CA ALA A 433 3.73 5.71 -5.61
C ALA A 433 3.52 6.30 -4.19
N SER A 434 4.44 6.07 -3.26
CA SER A 434 4.35 6.62 -1.90
C SER A 434 4.27 8.14 -1.91
N GLY A 435 3.31 8.69 -1.16
CA GLY A 435 3.05 10.14 -1.11
C GLY A 435 2.06 10.64 -2.17
N SER A 436 1.72 9.82 -3.16
CA SER A 436 0.68 10.12 -4.15
C SER A 436 -0.69 9.61 -3.71
N TRP A 437 -1.73 10.36 -4.08
CA TRP A 437 -3.14 9.97 -3.98
C TRP A 437 -3.77 9.91 -5.37
N GLY A 438 -4.65 8.93 -5.58
CA GLY A 438 -5.34 8.70 -6.85
C GLY A 438 -6.21 7.45 -6.82
N LEU A 439 -6.65 7.02 -8.00
CA LEU A 439 -7.47 5.81 -8.15
C LEU A 439 -6.56 4.59 -8.33
N LEU A 440 -6.67 3.64 -7.42
CA LEU A 440 -5.90 2.41 -7.37
C LEU A 440 -6.76 1.23 -7.77
N GLN A 441 -6.15 0.26 -8.47
CA GLN A 441 -6.81 -1.02 -8.62
C GLN A 441 -6.73 -1.81 -7.30
N ALA A 442 -7.89 -2.20 -6.79
CA ALA A 442 -8.05 -2.92 -5.53
C ALA A 442 -8.20 -4.44 -5.71
N ALA A 443 -8.35 -4.90 -6.96
CA ALA A 443 -8.34 -6.31 -7.32
C ALA A 443 -7.69 -6.55 -8.70
N LYS A 444 -7.31 -7.80 -8.97
CA LYS A 444 -6.90 -8.21 -10.32
C LYS A 444 -8.10 -8.15 -11.27
N GLY A 445 -7.87 -7.71 -12.49
CA GLY A 445 -8.90 -7.61 -13.52
C GLY A 445 -9.70 -6.32 -13.47
N ALA A 446 -9.34 -5.37 -12.61
CA ALA A 446 -10.03 -4.09 -12.51
C ALA A 446 -10.14 -3.40 -13.87
N ARG A 447 -11.35 -2.96 -14.21
CA ARG A 447 -11.69 -2.42 -15.51
C ARG A 447 -12.54 -1.16 -15.38
N LEU A 448 -12.23 -0.18 -16.23
CA LEU A 448 -13.00 1.04 -16.44
C LEU A 448 -13.26 1.16 -17.94
N LEU A 449 -14.52 1.27 -18.35
CA LEU A 449 -14.88 1.55 -19.74
C LEU A 449 -15.76 2.79 -19.79
N TYR A 450 -15.35 3.81 -20.55
CA TYR A 450 -16.18 4.99 -20.77
C TYR A 450 -16.92 4.86 -22.10
N THR A 451 -18.25 4.91 -22.04
CA THR A 451 -19.11 4.91 -23.22
C THR A 451 -19.62 6.33 -23.43
N PRO A 452 -19.08 7.11 -24.39
CA PRO A 452 -19.52 8.48 -24.63
C PRO A 452 -20.94 8.53 -25.21
N VAL A 453 -21.58 9.70 -25.10
CA VAL A 453 -22.90 9.97 -25.71
C VAL A 453 -22.80 10.05 -27.22
N ALA A 454 -21.80 10.79 -27.73
CA ALA A 454 -21.41 10.70 -29.14
C ALA A 454 -20.71 9.36 -29.35
N ASP A 455 -21.27 8.51 -30.20
CA ASP A 455 -20.72 7.18 -30.49
C ASP A 455 -19.56 7.22 -31.49
N LYS A 456 -19.39 8.36 -32.19
CA LYS A 456 -18.43 8.52 -33.28
C LYS A 456 -17.47 9.70 -33.13
N CYS A 457 -16.20 9.49 -33.46
CA CYS A 457 -15.20 10.53 -33.68
C CYS A 457 -14.26 10.19 -34.85
N ALA A 458 -13.63 11.20 -35.45
CA ALA A 458 -12.67 11.01 -36.53
C ALA A 458 -11.24 10.81 -36.02
N GLY A 459 -10.90 11.50 -34.92
CA GLY A 459 -9.65 11.31 -34.20
C GLY A 459 -9.89 11.30 -32.70
N MET A 460 -8.93 10.75 -31.97
CA MET A 460 -9.01 10.65 -30.53
C MET A 460 -7.63 10.73 -29.92
N VAL A 461 -7.56 11.31 -28.72
CA VAL A 461 -6.35 11.37 -27.92
C VAL A 461 -6.72 11.01 -26.49
N VAL A 462 -5.95 10.09 -25.89
CA VAL A 462 -6.06 9.72 -24.48
C VAL A 462 -4.71 9.97 -23.83
N SER A 463 -4.67 10.85 -22.84
CA SER A 463 -3.50 11.11 -22.00
C SER A 463 -3.77 10.60 -20.59
N LEU A 464 -2.83 9.86 -20.01
CA LEU A 464 -2.92 9.27 -18.67
C LEU A 464 -1.64 9.57 -17.89
N GLN A 465 -1.80 10.17 -16.71
CA GLN A 465 -0.77 10.26 -15.68
C GLN A 465 -0.95 9.09 -14.71
N ILE A 466 0.11 8.33 -14.46
CA ILE A 466 0.07 7.13 -13.65
C ILE A 466 1.33 6.99 -12.78
N ASP A 467 1.11 6.53 -11.54
CA ASP A 467 2.17 6.19 -10.60
C ASP A 467 2.16 4.68 -10.29
N PRO A 468 2.98 3.88 -10.98
CA PRO A 468 3.23 2.49 -10.59
C PRO A 468 3.86 2.41 -9.19
N CYS A 469 3.36 1.50 -8.36
CA CYS A 469 3.93 1.24 -7.03
C CYS A 469 5.29 0.54 -7.12
N LYS A 470 5.62 -0.11 -8.24
CA LYS A 470 6.94 -0.69 -8.47
C LYS A 470 7.98 0.38 -8.79
N THR A 471 9.11 0.35 -8.09
CA THR A 471 10.18 1.36 -8.21
C THR A 471 11.18 1.09 -9.33
N ALA A 472 11.42 -0.18 -9.70
CA ALA A 472 12.51 -0.56 -10.60
C ALA A 472 12.09 -0.62 -12.08
N GLY A 473 10.87 -0.20 -12.44
CA GLY A 473 10.39 -0.18 -13.83
C GLY A 473 9.78 -1.49 -14.32
N GLN A 474 9.70 -2.53 -13.48
CA GLN A 474 9.08 -3.81 -13.83
C GLN A 474 7.53 -3.77 -13.85
N GLY A 475 6.93 -2.70 -13.32
CA GLY A 475 5.48 -2.42 -13.31
C GLY A 475 4.62 -3.33 -12.44
N PHE A 476 4.70 -4.65 -12.64
CA PHE A 476 3.72 -5.63 -12.16
C PHE A 476 4.36 -6.66 -11.22
N GLY A 477 3.53 -7.52 -10.60
CA GLY A 477 3.96 -8.45 -9.55
C GLY A 477 4.75 -9.66 -10.06
N SER A 478 4.36 -10.23 -11.18
CA SER A 478 5.00 -11.37 -11.83
C SER A 478 4.77 -11.35 -13.35
N ALA A 479 5.64 -12.02 -14.11
CA ALA A 479 5.51 -12.19 -15.56
C ALA A 479 4.49 -13.30 -15.91
N THR A 480 3.30 -13.25 -15.31
CA THR A 480 2.23 -14.25 -15.44
C THR A 480 0.99 -13.62 -16.08
N GLY A 481 1.16 -12.98 -17.23
CA GLY A 481 0.06 -12.29 -17.94
C GLY A 481 -0.45 -11.02 -17.25
N GLN A 482 0.40 -10.34 -16.47
CA GLN A 482 0.05 -9.09 -15.81
C GLN A 482 0.38 -7.87 -16.69
N TYR A 483 -0.63 -7.06 -16.96
CA TYR A 483 -0.53 -5.90 -17.83
C TYR A 483 -1.57 -4.82 -17.46
N LEU A 484 -1.39 -3.66 -18.08
CA LEU A 484 -2.38 -2.59 -18.20
C LEU A 484 -2.64 -2.35 -19.68
N ASP A 485 -3.91 -2.39 -20.09
CA ASP A 485 -4.35 -1.91 -21.40
C ASP A 485 -5.02 -0.53 -21.26
N LEU A 486 -4.60 0.43 -22.09
CA LEU A 486 -5.25 1.73 -22.28
C LEU A 486 -5.95 1.72 -23.63
N TYR A 487 -7.28 1.77 -23.63
CA TYR A 487 -8.10 1.67 -24.85
C TYR A 487 -8.36 3.04 -25.49
N ILE A 488 -8.38 3.07 -26.82
CA ILE A 488 -8.69 4.24 -27.64
C ILE A 488 -9.52 3.84 -28.85
N GLN A 489 -10.46 4.69 -29.26
CA GLN A 489 -11.44 4.37 -30.31
C GLN A 489 -12.02 2.96 -30.14
N PHE A 490 -12.67 2.76 -29.00
CA PHE A 490 -13.08 1.46 -28.53
C PHE A 490 -14.59 1.36 -28.37
N ASP A 491 -15.21 0.35 -28.97
CA ASP A 491 -16.60 0.00 -28.69
C ASP A 491 -16.67 -0.86 -27.43
N THR A 492 -17.19 -0.26 -26.36
CA THR A 492 -17.30 -0.89 -25.04
C THR A 492 -18.27 -2.08 -25.01
N ARG A 493 -19.19 -2.18 -25.99
CA ARG A 493 -20.19 -3.25 -26.05
C ARG A 493 -19.61 -4.53 -26.63
N THR A 494 -18.88 -4.41 -27.74
CA THR A 494 -18.24 -5.55 -28.40
C THR A 494 -16.82 -5.80 -27.92
N LEU A 495 -16.20 -4.86 -27.22
CA LEU A 495 -14.78 -4.89 -26.88
C LEU A 495 -13.88 -4.92 -28.13
N THR A 496 -14.25 -4.10 -29.12
CA THR A 496 -13.53 -3.96 -30.40
C THR A 496 -12.95 -2.56 -30.51
N GLY A 497 -11.68 -2.46 -30.93
CA GLY A 497 -11.01 -1.17 -31.07
C GLY A 497 -9.49 -1.30 -31.01
N TYR A 498 -8.84 -0.25 -30.55
CA TYR A 498 -7.39 -0.20 -30.39
C TYR A 498 -6.97 0.11 -28.95
N GLY A 499 -5.69 -0.10 -28.66
CA GLY A 499 -5.12 0.27 -27.38
C GLY A 499 -3.61 0.16 -27.32
N LEU A 500 -3.07 0.54 -26.16
CA LEU A 500 -1.70 0.32 -25.76
C LEU A 500 -1.67 -0.65 -24.60
N ARG A 501 -0.94 -1.76 -24.75
CA ARG A 501 -0.64 -2.71 -23.69
C ARG A 501 0.72 -2.40 -23.07
N ILE A 502 0.76 -2.34 -21.76
CA ILE A 502 1.98 -2.24 -20.94
C ILE A 502 2.07 -3.52 -20.14
N VAL A 503 3.04 -4.39 -20.43
CA VAL A 503 3.08 -5.77 -19.92
C VAL A 503 4.42 -6.12 -19.31
N ARG A 504 4.41 -6.85 -18.19
CA ARG A 504 5.61 -7.47 -17.65
C ARG A 504 5.87 -8.81 -18.32
N THR A 505 7.07 -9.00 -18.86
CA THR A 505 7.52 -10.27 -19.43
C THR A 505 8.74 -10.81 -18.70
N THR A 506 9.18 -12.02 -19.06
CA THR A 506 10.38 -12.66 -18.49
C THR A 506 11.68 -12.16 -19.10
N LYS A 507 11.61 -11.31 -20.14
CA LYS A 507 12.79 -10.82 -20.88
C LYS A 507 13.64 -9.84 -20.08
N TYR A 508 13.00 -9.04 -19.22
CA TYR A 508 13.64 -7.95 -18.50
C TYR A 508 13.17 -7.91 -17.03
N ASP A 509 14.08 -7.66 -16.11
CA ASP A 509 13.83 -7.58 -14.66
C ASP A 509 13.50 -6.15 -14.19
N LYS A 510 13.84 -5.14 -15.01
CA LYS A 510 13.70 -3.69 -14.72
C LYS A 510 12.97 -2.91 -15.82
N ALA A 511 12.17 -3.60 -16.63
CA ALA A 511 11.40 -2.98 -17.70
C ALA A 511 10.06 -3.69 -17.92
N VAL A 512 9.18 -2.99 -18.62
CA VAL A 512 7.96 -3.53 -19.22
C VAL A 512 8.03 -3.35 -20.73
N GLU A 513 7.23 -4.13 -21.44
CA GLU A 513 7.06 -3.99 -22.89
C GLU A 513 5.79 -3.19 -23.19
N PHE A 514 5.90 -2.24 -24.12
CA PHE A 514 4.83 -1.41 -24.63
C PHE A 514 4.45 -1.90 -26.03
N ILE A 515 3.17 -2.26 -26.23
CA ILE A 515 2.70 -2.91 -27.46
C ILE A 515 1.40 -2.24 -27.91
N LEU A 516 1.35 -1.78 -29.17
CA LEU A 516 0.10 -1.35 -29.77
C LEU A 516 -0.75 -2.59 -30.09
N MET A 517 -2.04 -2.55 -29.73
CA MET A 517 -2.94 -3.69 -29.80
C MET A 517 -4.20 -3.37 -30.63
N LYS A 518 -4.67 -4.35 -31.39
CA LYS A 518 -6.03 -4.41 -31.95
C LYS A 518 -6.86 -5.39 -31.13
N PHE A 519 -8.10 -5.02 -30.86
CA PHE A 519 -9.07 -5.85 -30.16
C PHE A 519 -10.24 -6.12 -31.09
N VAL A 520 -10.64 -7.38 -31.20
CA VAL A 520 -11.83 -7.81 -31.96
C VAL A 520 -12.63 -8.75 -31.07
N ASN A 521 -13.83 -8.34 -30.66
CA ASN A 521 -14.67 -9.10 -29.75
C ASN A 521 -13.94 -9.53 -28.46
N GLY A 522 -13.09 -8.63 -27.91
CA GLY A 522 -12.27 -8.89 -26.72
C GLY A 522 -11.01 -9.71 -26.96
N VAL A 523 -10.73 -10.17 -28.18
CA VAL A 523 -9.50 -10.88 -28.53
C VAL A 523 -8.41 -9.88 -28.90
N ALA A 524 -7.31 -9.88 -28.16
CA ALA A 524 -6.18 -8.95 -28.33
C ALA A 524 -5.14 -9.50 -29.31
N THR A 525 -4.69 -8.68 -30.26
CA THR A 525 -3.61 -9.00 -31.23
C THR A 525 -2.62 -7.84 -31.32
N PRO A 526 -1.30 -8.09 -31.23
CA PRO A 526 -0.28 -7.05 -31.43
C PRO A 526 -0.31 -6.44 -32.84
N LEU A 527 -0.04 -5.14 -32.94
CA LEU A 527 0.03 -4.38 -34.20
C LEU A 527 1.45 -3.98 -34.60
N ALA A 528 2.40 -3.99 -33.65
CA ALA A 528 3.77 -3.59 -33.84
C ALA A 528 4.70 -4.40 -32.92
N GLU A 529 6.00 -4.37 -33.22
CA GLU A 529 7.01 -4.95 -32.34
C GLU A 529 7.00 -4.25 -30.96
N PRO A 530 7.14 -5.00 -29.85
CA PRO A 530 7.19 -4.43 -28.51
C PRO A 530 8.38 -3.48 -28.31
N VAL A 531 8.14 -2.36 -27.63
CA VAL A 531 9.21 -1.48 -27.14
C VAL A 531 9.45 -1.74 -25.66
N ALA A 532 10.65 -2.20 -25.31
CA ALA A 532 11.03 -2.38 -23.91
C ALA A 532 11.48 -1.06 -23.30
N SER A 533 10.92 -0.68 -22.16
CA SER A 533 11.27 0.56 -21.49
C SER A 533 11.18 0.46 -19.97
N SER A 534 12.05 1.21 -19.30
CA SER A 534 12.04 1.38 -17.84
C SER A 534 11.18 2.57 -17.39
N CYS A 535 10.51 3.27 -18.31
CA CYS A 535 9.77 4.50 -18.02
C CYS A 535 8.49 4.28 -17.21
N TYR A 536 7.99 3.04 -17.08
CA TYR A 536 6.79 2.75 -16.29
C TYR A 536 7.10 2.74 -14.78
N ARG A 537 7.33 3.95 -14.26
CA ARG A 537 7.66 4.29 -12.86
C ARG A 537 6.91 5.57 -12.49
N SER A 538 6.85 5.91 -11.21
CA SER A 538 6.11 7.07 -10.71
C SER A 538 6.37 8.33 -11.53
N THR A 539 5.35 9.18 -11.67
CA THR A 539 5.30 10.32 -12.59
C THR A 539 5.40 9.89 -14.06
N CYS A 540 4.81 8.75 -14.42
CA CYS A 540 4.75 8.30 -15.80
C CYS A 540 3.60 8.97 -16.55
N SER A 541 3.94 9.59 -17.67
CA SER A 541 3.01 10.17 -18.62
C SER A 541 2.86 9.22 -19.80
N ILE A 542 1.63 8.86 -20.15
CA ILE A 542 1.29 8.04 -21.30
C ILE A 542 0.36 8.84 -22.19
N ARG A 543 0.67 8.89 -23.49
CA ARG A 543 -0.16 9.51 -24.51
C ARG A 543 -0.43 8.50 -25.62
N LEU A 544 -1.70 8.27 -25.92
CA LEU A 544 -2.17 7.41 -27.00
C LEU A 544 -3.04 8.24 -27.94
N ALA A 545 -2.73 8.24 -29.24
CA ALA A 545 -3.43 9.07 -30.21
C ALA A 545 -3.79 8.30 -31.49
N MET A 546 -4.98 8.59 -32.01
CA MET A 546 -5.44 8.16 -33.32
C MET A 546 -5.64 9.39 -34.21
N GLU A 547 -4.88 9.46 -35.30
CA GLU A 547 -4.96 10.53 -36.29
C GLU A 547 -5.04 9.92 -37.70
N GLY A 548 -6.23 9.96 -38.29
CA GLY A 548 -6.49 9.30 -39.57
C GLY A 548 -6.34 7.79 -39.46
N ASN A 549 -5.32 7.23 -40.12
CA ASN A 549 -4.98 5.81 -40.12
C ASN A 549 -3.75 5.48 -39.26
N LYS A 550 -3.28 6.44 -38.43
CA LYS A 550 -2.06 6.27 -37.64
C LYS A 550 -2.39 6.24 -36.15
N LEU A 551 -2.05 5.11 -35.52
CA LEU A 551 -2.07 4.92 -34.07
C LEU A 551 -0.66 5.19 -33.52
N THR A 552 -0.52 6.10 -32.57
CA THR A 552 0.76 6.44 -31.92
C THR A 552 0.65 6.36 -30.42
N ALA A 553 1.71 5.85 -29.77
CA ALA A 553 1.87 5.92 -28.33
C ALA A 553 3.22 6.54 -27.98
N HIS A 554 3.19 7.44 -27.00
CA HIS A 554 4.35 8.01 -26.34
C HIS A 554 4.27 7.74 -24.84
N ALA A 555 5.38 7.34 -24.20
CA ALA A 555 5.44 7.22 -22.76
C ALA A 555 6.80 7.60 -22.19
N GLU A 556 6.80 8.35 -21.09
CA GLU A 556 8.00 8.80 -20.39
C GLU A 556 7.75 8.94 -18.88
N SER A 557 8.81 9.10 -18.09
CA SER A 557 8.71 9.36 -16.65
C SER A 557 9.82 10.28 -16.18
N ASN A 558 9.49 11.15 -15.23
CA ASN A 558 10.45 12.05 -14.57
C ASN A 558 11.20 11.37 -13.41
N ALA A 559 10.93 10.10 -13.13
CA ALA A 559 11.66 9.34 -12.11
C ALA A 559 13.14 9.22 -12.49
N ARG A 560 14.05 9.49 -11.54
CA ARG A 560 15.51 9.37 -11.74
C ARG A 560 15.85 8.10 -12.50
N THR A 561 16.57 8.24 -13.61
CA THR A 561 16.94 7.12 -14.49
C THR A 561 17.62 6.03 -13.67
N THR A 562 17.19 4.79 -13.84
CA THR A 562 17.95 3.65 -13.31
C THR A 562 19.17 3.42 -14.20
N ASP A 563 20.28 2.96 -13.63
CA ASP A 563 21.41 2.46 -14.42
C ASP A 563 20.96 1.17 -15.12
N VAL A 564 20.33 1.33 -16.28
CA VAL A 564 19.98 0.22 -17.15
C VAL A 564 21.18 -0.01 -18.06
N THR A 565 21.86 -1.14 -17.84
CA THR A 565 23.04 -1.52 -18.62
C THR A 565 22.66 -2.18 -19.95
N ASP A 566 21.41 -2.59 -20.12
CA ASP A 566 20.91 -3.19 -21.35
C ASP A 566 20.41 -2.11 -22.31
N HIS A 567 21.16 -1.91 -23.41
CA HIS A 567 20.84 -0.93 -24.45
C HIS A 567 19.50 -1.16 -25.16
N ARG A 568 18.88 -2.33 -25.00
CA ARG A 568 17.54 -2.63 -25.56
C ARG A 568 16.40 -2.02 -24.76
N ILE A 569 16.66 -1.62 -23.51
CA ILE A 569 15.67 -0.97 -22.66
C ILE A 569 15.80 0.54 -22.84
N LEU A 570 14.78 1.15 -23.43
CA LEU A 570 14.76 2.58 -23.71
C LEU A 570 14.34 3.39 -22.47
N PRO A 571 14.73 4.68 -22.37
CA PRO A 571 14.30 5.57 -21.31
C PRO A 571 12.90 6.16 -21.53
N MET A 572 12.43 6.14 -22.77
CA MET A 572 11.11 6.59 -23.21
C MET A 572 10.60 5.67 -24.33
N VAL A 573 9.32 5.75 -24.64
CA VAL A 573 8.67 4.95 -25.67
C VAL A 573 8.10 5.87 -26.73
N ASP A 574 8.42 5.58 -27.98
CA ASP A 574 7.74 6.11 -29.16
C ASP A 574 7.44 4.94 -30.10
N VAL A 575 6.16 4.63 -30.28
CA VAL A 575 5.72 3.53 -31.15
C VAL A 575 4.54 3.97 -32.00
N SER A 576 4.49 3.50 -33.24
CA SER A 576 3.39 3.79 -34.15
C SER A 576 3.06 2.61 -35.06
N ALA A 577 1.79 2.53 -35.46
CA ALA A 577 1.30 1.56 -36.43
C ALA A 577 0.32 2.22 -37.40
N VAL A 578 0.29 1.72 -38.64
CA VAL A 578 -0.77 2.04 -39.61
C VAL A 578 -1.91 1.06 -39.38
N VAL A 579 -3.13 1.57 -39.20
CA VAL A 579 -4.30 0.78 -38.86
C VAL A 579 -5.51 1.18 -39.70
N GLU A 580 -6.53 0.33 -39.71
CA GLU A 580 -7.82 0.69 -40.30
C GLU A 580 -8.50 1.77 -39.45
N PRO A 581 -8.89 2.92 -40.01
CA PRO A 581 -9.58 3.95 -39.26
C PRO A 581 -10.89 3.40 -38.68
N LEU A 582 -11.05 3.52 -37.37
CA LEU A 582 -12.31 3.25 -36.69
C LEU A 582 -12.96 4.58 -36.34
N SER A 583 -14.28 4.57 -36.24
CA SER A 583 -15.03 5.76 -35.83
C SER A 583 -15.43 5.71 -34.36
N PHE A 584 -15.11 4.67 -33.59
CA PHE A 584 -15.58 4.55 -32.21
C PHE A 584 -15.04 5.68 -31.34
N ALA A 585 -15.86 6.18 -30.41
CA ALA A 585 -15.46 7.25 -29.50
C ALA A 585 -15.13 6.77 -28.07
N GLY A 586 -15.35 5.49 -27.74
CA GLY A 586 -15.13 4.97 -26.39
C GLY A 586 -13.66 4.74 -26.04
N MET A 587 -13.41 4.57 -24.75
CA MET A 587 -12.07 4.36 -24.18
C MET A 587 -12.17 3.61 -22.85
N GLY A 588 -11.03 3.29 -22.25
CA GLY A 588 -11.02 2.63 -20.96
C GLY A 588 -9.65 2.14 -20.54
N ILE A 589 -9.62 1.48 -19.39
CA ILE A 589 -8.44 0.89 -18.77
C ILE A 589 -8.80 -0.53 -18.33
N GLN A 590 -7.92 -1.49 -18.59
CA GLN A 590 -7.98 -2.85 -18.04
C GLN A 590 -6.67 -3.16 -17.33
N HIS A 591 -6.72 -3.52 -16.04
CA HIS A 591 -5.55 -3.87 -15.25
C HIS A 591 -5.62 -5.32 -14.76
N THR A 592 -4.67 -6.17 -15.13
CA THR A 592 -4.64 -7.59 -14.73
C THR A 592 -3.60 -7.88 -13.64
N GLY A 593 -2.78 -6.88 -13.28
CA GLY A 593 -1.74 -7.01 -12.26
C GLY A 593 -2.23 -7.17 -10.83
N SER A 594 -1.40 -7.79 -9.99
CA SER A 594 -1.58 -7.90 -8.54
C SER A 594 -1.67 -6.53 -7.85
N VAL A 595 -2.22 -6.48 -6.64
CA VAL A 595 -2.45 -5.25 -5.86
C VAL A 595 -1.27 -4.90 -4.93
N GLY A 596 -1.41 -3.85 -4.13
CA GLY A 596 -0.40 -3.40 -3.15
C GLY A 596 0.85 -2.87 -3.82
N ALA A 597 2.03 -3.41 -3.47
CA ALA A 597 3.32 -3.04 -4.05
C ALA A 597 3.44 -3.31 -5.58
N SER A 598 2.41 -3.90 -6.20
CA SER A 598 2.33 -4.13 -7.65
C SER A 598 1.20 -3.34 -8.31
N ALA A 599 0.58 -2.42 -7.57
CA ALA A 599 -0.50 -1.58 -8.05
C ALA A 599 -0.04 -0.42 -8.90
N SER A 600 -0.98 0.15 -9.65
CA SER A 600 -0.77 1.35 -10.45
C SER A 600 -1.83 2.38 -10.06
N LEU A 601 -1.38 3.56 -9.64
CA LEU A 601 -2.22 4.63 -9.17
C LEU A 601 -2.50 5.61 -10.31
N LEU A 602 -3.74 5.69 -10.77
CA LEU A 602 -4.18 6.62 -11.79
C LEU A 602 -4.32 8.02 -11.17
N LYS A 603 -3.62 9.00 -11.73
CA LYS A 603 -3.54 10.36 -11.21
C LYS A 603 -4.46 11.31 -11.95
N GLU A 604 -4.41 11.26 -13.26
CA GLU A 604 -5.15 12.17 -14.12
C GLU A 604 -5.34 11.52 -15.48
N MET A 605 -6.49 11.76 -16.09
CA MET A 605 -6.77 11.32 -17.44
C MET A 605 -7.50 12.42 -18.22
N LYS A 606 -7.03 12.68 -19.43
CA LYS A 606 -7.63 13.61 -20.38
C LYS A 606 -7.96 12.89 -21.68
N VAL A 607 -9.15 13.15 -22.21
CA VAL A 607 -9.63 12.65 -23.49
C VAL A 607 -10.06 13.80 -24.38
N GLU A 608 -9.54 13.83 -25.60
CA GLU A 608 -9.84 14.84 -26.60
C GLU A 608 -10.39 14.12 -27.84
N TRP A 609 -11.61 14.46 -28.24
CA TRP A 609 -12.24 13.96 -29.46
C TRP A 609 -12.07 15.00 -30.57
N LYS A 610 -11.52 14.58 -31.72
CA LYS A 610 -11.29 15.43 -32.89
C LYS A 610 -12.38 15.26 -33.95
#